data_AF-A0A439SD14-F1
#
_entry.id   AF-A0A439SD14-F1
#
_cell.length_a   1.000
_cell.length_b   1.000
_cell.length_c   1.000
_cell.angle_alpha   90.00
_cell.angle_beta   90.00
_cell.angle_gamma   90.00
#
_symmetry.space_group_name_H-M   'P 1'
#
loop_
_entity.id
_entity.type
_entity.pdbx_description
1 polymer ?
#
loop_
_entity_poly.entity_id
_entity_poly.type
_entity_poly.pdbx_seq_one_letter_code
_entity_poly.pdbx_strand_id
1 'polypeptide(L)'
;VEALQTVAELCAATPGDEDAIGFEAIAEVQPGGHFFSAGHTMARYRTAFYEPLVADWSNFGNWTQAGSRTATERATGIWKRLLADFRPPASAAATSGVLDEFIARRTEEGGAAPVS
;
A
#
# COMPACT_ATOMS: atom_id res chain seq x y z
N VAL A 1 -7.36 1.21 -4.18
CA VAL A 1 -6.05 0.57 -3.95
C VAL A 1 -5.80 0.42 -2.45
N GLU A 2 -5.79 1.50 -1.66
CA GLU A 2 -5.58 1.38 -0.20
C GLU A 2 -6.50 0.35 0.49
N ALA A 3 -7.81 0.37 0.22
CA ALA A 3 -8.72 -0.62 0.79
C ALA A 3 -8.34 -2.08 0.47
N LEU A 4 -7.80 -2.35 -0.73
CA LEU A 4 -7.32 -3.69 -1.08
C LEU A 4 -6.03 -4.04 -0.33
N GLN A 5 -5.13 -3.07 -0.14
CA GLN A 5 -3.92 -3.25 0.66
C GLN A 5 -4.29 -3.56 2.12
N THR A 6 -5.22 -2.82 2.70
CA THR A 6 -5.73 -3.08 4.05
C THR A 6 -6.32 -4.48 4.16
N VAL A 7 -7.13 -4.91 3.19
CA VAL A 7 -7.67 -6.28 3.18
C VAL A 7 -6.55 -7.32 3.05
N ALA A 8 -5.57 -7.10 2.18
CA ALA A 8 -4.44 -8.01 2.02
C ALA A 8 -3.64 -8.18 3.32
N GLU A 9 -3.38 -7.08 4.03
CA GLU A 9 -2.67 -7.07 5.32
C GLU A 9 -3.48 -7.78 6.42
N LEU A 10 -4.80 -7.60 6.45
CA LEU A 10 -5.68 -8.33 7.36
C LEU A 10 -5.71 -9.84 7.08
N CYS A 11 -5.47 -10.24 5.83
CA CYS A 11 -5.37 -11.64 5.45
C CYS A 11 -3.99 -12.26 5.69
N ALA A 12 -2.99 -11.46 6.07
CA ALA A 12 -1.67 -11.99 6.43
C ALA A 12 -1.79 -12.86 7.70
N ALA A 13 -1.04 -13.96 7.74
CA ALA A 13 -1.00 -14.81 8.92
C ALA A 13 -0.33 -14.06 10.07
N THR A 14 -0.99 -14.02 11.23
CA THR A 14 -0.40 -13.46 12.45
C THR A 14 0.80 -14.31 12.87
N PRO A 15 2.02 -13.73 12.95
CA PRO A 15 3.18 -14.46 13.42
C PRO A 15 3.01 -14.88 14.88
N GLY A 16 3.49 -16.07 15.22
CA GLY A 16 3.42 -16.64 16.57
C GLY A 16 4.80 -16.81 17.23
N ASP A 17 5.82 -16.14 16.71
CA ASP A 17 7.18 -16.14 17.27
C ASP A 17 7.28 -15.30 18.55
N GLU A 18 8.41 -15.42 19.24
CA GLU A 18 8.67 -14.79 20.53
C GLU A 18 8.53 -13.26 20.49
N ASP A 19 9.04 -12.64 19.43
CA ASP A 19 8.89 -11.21 19.18
C ASP A 19 7.42 -10.85 18.98
N ALA A 20 6.66 -11.60 18.19
CA ALA A 20 5.24 -11.34 17.97
C ALA A 20 4.39 -11.48 19.25
N ILE A 21 4.78 -12.37 20.16
CA ILE A 21 4.13 -12.52 21.48
C ILE A 21 4.42 -11.32 22.39
N GLY A 22 5.62 -10.74 22.33
CA GLY A 22 5.96 -9.49 23.03
C GLY A 22 6.14 -9.62 24.55
N PHE A 23 6.41 -10.83 25.04
CA PHE A 23 6.55 -11.09 26.48
C PHE A 23 7.69 -10.30 27.14
N GLU A 24 8.83 -10.15 26.46
CA GLU A 24 9.97 -9.38 26.98
C GLU A 24 9.58 -7.92 27.26
N ALA A 25 8.82 -7.29 26.36
CA ALA A 25 8.35 -5.92 26.54
C ALA A 25 7.44 -5.81 27.78
N ILE A 26 6.54 -6.79 27.98
CA ILE A 26 5.65 -6.85 29.14
C ILE A 26 6.43 -7.01 30.44
N ALA A 27 7.49 -7.82 30.44
CA ALA A 27 8.35 -8.01 31.60
C ALA A 27 9.21 -6.77 31.92
N GLU A 28 9.61 -6.01 30.89
CA GLU A 28 10.39 -4.78 31.00
C GLU A 28 9.58 -3.65 31.67
N VAL A 29 8.32 -3.46 31.24
CA VAL A 29 7.52 -2.29 31.62
C VAL A 29 6.75 -2.53 32.92
N GLN A 30 7.01 -1.69 33.93
CA GLN A 30 6.30 -1.73 35.21
C GLN A 30 4.82 -1.34 35.08
N PRO A 31 3.93 -1.79 35.99
CA PRO A 31 2.53 -1.39 35.99
C PRO A 31 2.35 0.13 35.98
N GLY A 32 1.52 0.63 35.07
CA GLY A 32 1.31 2.06 34.86
C GLY A 32 2.34 2.76 33.95
N GLY A 33 3.32 2.03 33.42
CA GLY A 33 4.27 2.52 32.42
C GLY A 33 3.71 2.57 30.99
N HIS A 34 4.61 2.80 30.02
CA HIS A 34 4.29 2.79 28.59
C HIS A 34 5.34 2.03 27.79
N PHE A 35 4.99 1.55 26.60
CA PHE A 35 5.87 0.74 25.75
C PHE A 35 6.68 1.54 24.73
N PHE A 36 6.48 2.85 24.60
CA PHE A 36 7.13 3.66 23.55
C PHE A 36 8.66 3.61 23.55
N SER A 37 9.27 3.41 24.72
CA SER A 37 10.72 3.30 24.89
C SER A 37 11.21 1.88 25.13
N ALA A 38 10.31 0.88 25.14
CA ALA A 38 10.69 -0.51 25.36
C ALA A 38 11.62 -0.99 24.25
N GLY A 39 12.62 -1.82 24.58
CA GLY A 39 13.63 -2.27 23.62
C GLY A 39 12.99 -2.92 22.38
N HIS A 40 11.96 -3.73 22.62
CA HIS A 40 11.12 -4.36 21.60
C HIS A 40 10.46 -3.37 20.63
N THR A 41 9.90 -2.28 21.16
CA THR A 41 9.26 -1.23 20.34
C THR A 41 10.31 -0.49 19.52
N MET A 42 11.43 -0.10 20.13
CA MET A 42 12.51 0.61 19.44
C MET A 42 13.14 -0.22 18.31
N ALA A 43 13.21 -1.53 18.45
CA ALA A 43 13.73 -2.42 17.42
C ALA A 43 12.79 -2.56 16.21
N ARG A 44 11.48 -2.40 16.40
CA ARG A 44 10.45 -2.82 15.42
C ARG A 44 9.53 -1.71 14.92
N TYR A 45 9.53 -0.53 15.55
CA TYR A 45 8.55 0.52 15.26
C TYR A 45 8.51 0.97 13.78
N ARG A 46 9.59 0.78 13.02
CA ARG A 46 9.64 1.16 11.60
C ARG A 46 8.99 0.13 10.66
N THR A 47 8.86 -1.11 11.10
CA THR A 47 8.52 -2.24 10.21
C THR A 47 7.33 -3.05 10.69
N ALA A 48 6.93 -2.93 11.96
CA ALA A 48 5.84 -3.70 12.54
C ALA A 48 4.45 -3.07 12.33
N PHE A 49 4.37 -1.87 11.76
CA PHE A 49 3.10 -1.18 11.52
C PHE A 49 2.77 -1.10 10.03
N TYR A 50 1.48 -1.19 9.74
CA TYR A 50 0.94 -0.93 8.42
C TYR A 50 1.20 0.52 7.99
N GLU A 51 1.79 0.71 6.81
CA GLU A 51 1.99 2.02 6.20
C GLU A 51 0.86 2.32 5.20
N PRO A 52 -0.04 3.26 5.50
CA PRO A 52 -1.13 3.62 4.59
C PRO A 52 -0.60 4.36 3.36
N LEU A 53 -1.33 4.25 2.24
CA LEU A 53 -1.03 5.00 1.02
C LEU A 53 -1.65 6.40 1.05
N VAL A 54 -2.89 6.51 1.52
CA VAL A 54 -3.76 7.70 1.43
C VAL A 54 -4.15 8.21 2.81
N ALA A 55 -4.36 7.33 3.80
CA ALA A 55 -4.72 7.76 5.14
C ALA A 55 -3.63 8.66 5.77
N ASP A 56 -4.07 9.66 6.53
CA ASP A 56 -3.20 10.58 7.25
C ASP A 56 -3.59 10.54 8.72
N TRP A 57 -2.65 10.12 9.57
CA TRP A 57 -2.83 9.98 11.01
C TRP A 57 -2.23 11.13 11.81
N SER A 58 -1.83 12.21 11.12
CA SER A 58 -1.41 13.43 11.76
C SER A 58 -2.53 13.96 12.66
N ASN A 59 -2.17 14.50 13.82
CA ASN A 59 -3.12 15.26 14.62
C ASN A 59 -3.65 16.48 13.82
N PHE A 60 -4.78 17.03 14.26
CA PHE A 60 -5.45 18.14 13.57
C PHE A 60 -4.53 19.34 13.32
N GLY A 61 -3.66 19.68 14.27
CA GLY A 61 -2.72 20.80 14.13
C GLY A 61 -1.71 20.58 13.01
N ASN A 62 -1.06 19.42 13.00
CA ASN A 62 -0.09 19.05 11.96
C ASN A 62 -0.75 18.93 10.58
N TRP A 63 -1.93 18.30 10.50
CA TRP A 63 -2.71 18.20 9.27
C TRP A 63 -3.07 19.59 8.72
N THR A 64 -3.48 20.50 9.60
CA THR A 64 -3.81 21.88 9.24
C THR A 64 -2.58 22.62 8.71
N GLN A 65 -1.44 22.52 9.40
CA GLN A 65 -0.17 23.12 8.96
C GLN A 65 0.33 22.54 7.64
N ALA A 66 0.04 21.27 7.37
CA ALA A 66 0.34 20.59 6.09
C ALA A 66 -0.66 20.92 4.96
N GLY A 67 -1.56 21.89 5.18
CA GLY A 67 -2.48 22.40 4.16
C GLY A 67 -3.85 21.73 4.15
N SER A 68 -4.26 21.07 5.22
CA SER A 68 -5.62 20.55 5.42
C SER A 68 -6.12 19.66 4.27
N ARG A 69 -5.23 18.88 3.66
CA ARG A 69 -5.56 18.12 2.46
C ARG A 69 -6.57 17.03 2.77
N THR A 70 -7.58 16.91 1.93
CA THR A 70 -8.55 15.81 1.95
C THR A 70 -7.92 14.51 1.46
N ALA A 71 -8.56 13.37 1.77
CA ALA A 71 -8.14 12.07 1.24
C ALA A 71 -8.11 12.05 -0.30
N THR A 72 -9.10 12.68 -0.95
CA THR A 72 -9.20 12.79 -2.41
C THR A 72 -8.01 13.54 -3.01
N GLU A 73 -7.58 14.65 -2.38
CA GLU A 73 -6.43 15.43 -2.85
C GLU A 73 -5.10 14.69 -2.68
N ARG A 74 -4.95 13.92 -1.59
CA ARG A 74 -3.77 13.06 -1.39
C ARG A 74 -3.75 11.91 -2.40
N ALA A 75 -4.87 11.20 -2.56
CA ALA A 75 -5.03 10.15 -3.56
C ALA A 75 -4.74 10.66 -4.98
N THR A 76 -5.17 11.88 -5.30
CA THR A 76 -4.91 12.50 -6.60
C THR A 76 -3.43 12.70 -6.88
N GLY A 77 -2.66 13.13 -5.87
CA GLY A 77 -1.21 13.25 -5.99
C GLY A 77 -0.54 11.89 -6.24
N ILE A 78 -1.01 10.84 -5.59
CA ILE A 78 -0.43 9.49 -5.71
C ILE A 78 -0.60 8.94 -7.11
N TRP A 79 -1.83 8.87 -7.65
CA TRP A 79 -2.03 8.26 -8.97
C TRP A 79 -1.37 9.06 -10.08
N LYS A 80 -1.35 10.40 -9.99
CA LYS A 80 -0.67 11.25 -10.99
C LYS A 80 0.84 10.99 -11.03
N ARG A 81 1.47 10.88 -9.85
CA ARG A 81 2.89 10.51 -9.76
C ARG A 81 3.13 9.11 -10.32
N LEU A 82 2.30 8.13 -9.94
CA LEU A 82 2.43 6.76 -10.44
C LEU A 82 2.38 6.70 -11.97
N LEU A 83 1.50 7.45 -12.63
CA LEU A 83 1.45 7.52 -14.10
C LEU A 83 2.67 8.22 -14.71
N ALA A 84 3.15 9.30 -14.10
CA ALA A 84 4.33 10.02 -14.58
C ALA A 84 5.61 9.17 -14.47
N ASP A 85 5.72 8.43 -13.37
CA ASP A 85 6.90 7.62 -13.02
C ASP A 85 6.83 6.21 -13.63
N PHE A 86 5.67 5.81 -14.18
CA PHE A 86 5.48 4.48 -14.74
C PHE A 86 6.52 4.16 -15.81
N ARG A 87 7.11 2.98 -15.68
CA ARG A 87 7.95 2.36 -16.69
C ARG A 87 7.42 0.97 -16.97
N PRO A 88 7.06 0.66 -18.23
CA PRO A 88 6.58 -0.68 -18.56
C PRO A 88 7.67 -1.71 -18.26
N PRO A 89 7.31 -2.93 -17.83
CA PRO A 89 8.28 -4.00 -17.63
C PRO A 89 8.96 -4.35 -18.96
N ALA A 90 10.21 -4.82 -18.91
CA ALA A 90 10.97 -5.17 -20.11
C ALA A 90 10.25 -6.21 -21.00
N SER A 91 9.46 -7.10 -20.39
CA SER A 91 8.64 -8.10 -21.08
C SER A 91 7.52 -7.49 -21.94
N ALA A 92 7.10 -6.25 -21.69
CA ALA A 92 6.09 -5.57 -22.50
C ALA A 92 6.59 -5.39 -23.94
N ALA A 93 7.85 -4.97 -24.11
CA ALA A 93 8.45 -4.75 -25.42
C ALA A 93 8.51 -6.02 -26.28
N ALA A 94 8.72 -7.18 -25.65
CA ALA A 94 8.76 -8.48 -26.34
C ALA A 94 7.37 -8.95 -26.82
N THR A 95 6.30 -8.45 -26.19
CA THR A 95 4.94 -8.94 -26.43
C THR A 95 4.11 -7.98 -27.30
N SER A 96 4.44 -6.68 -27.32
CA SER A 96 3.67 -5.65 -28.03
C SER A 96 3.46 -5.98 -29.51
N GLY A 97 4.51 -6.28 -30.26
CA GLY A 97 4.39 -6.51 -31.72
C GLY A 97 3.52 -7.72 -32.08
N VAL A 98 3.53 -8.78 -31.26
CA VAL A 98 2.68 -9.97 -31.47
C VAL A 98 1.22 -9.65 -31.21
N LEU A 99 0.94 -8.85 -30.18
CA LEU A 99 -0.42 -8.44 -29.85
C LEU A 99 -0.97 -7.43 -30.87
N ASP A 100 -0.15 -6.52 -31.37
CA ASP A 100 -0.57 -5.47 -32.31
C ASP A 100 -1.16 -6.05 -33.61
N GLU A 101 -0.50 -7.04 -34.21
CA GLU A 101 -1.00 -7.71 -35.42
C GLU A 101 -2.30 -8.48 -35.15
N PHE A 102 -2.37 -9.19 -34.03
CA PHE A 102 -3.57 -9.92 -33.63
C PHE A 102 -4.75 -8.95 -33.40
N ILE A 103 -4.53 -7.83 -32.71
CA ILE A 103 -5.55 -6.82 -32.45
C ILE A 103 -6.02 -6.22 -33.77
N ALA A 104 -5.11 -5.79 -34.65
CA ALA A 104 -5.48 -5.21 -35.95
C ALA A 104 -6.37 -6.15 -36.76
N ARG A 105 -5.97 -7.41 -36.90
CA ARG A 105 -6.76 -8.42 -37.62
C ARG A 105 -8.14 -8.62 -37.00
N ARG A 106 -8.25 -8.74 -35.67
CA ARG A 106 -9.55 -8.94 -35.00
C ARG A 106 -10.44 -7.71 -35.05
N THR A 107 -9.86 -6.52 -35.10
CA THR A 107 -10.60 -5.26 -35.32
C THR A 107 -11.17 -5.19 -36.74
N GLU A 108 -10.39 -5.55 -37.76
CA GLU A 108 -10.86 -5.62 -39.16
C GLU A 108 -11.96 -6.67 -39.38
N GLU A 109 -11.88 -7.81 -38.70
CA GLU A 109 -12.90 -8.86 -38.71
C GLU A 109 -14.25 -8.43 -38.04
N GLY A 110 -14.36 -7.20 -37.55
CA GLY A 110 -15.58 -6.64 -36.95
C GLY A 110 -15.62 -6.69 -35.42
N GLY A 111 -14.51 -7.06 -34.77
CA GLY A 111 -14.40 -7.09 -33.32
C GLY A 111 -15.15 -8.25 -32.66
N ALA A 112 -15.37 -8.15 -31.35
CA ALA A 112 -16.22 -9.09 -30.63
C ALA A 112 -17.69 -8.84 -31.01
N ALA A 113 -18.42 -9.91 -31.34
CA ALA A 113 -19.87 -9.82 -31.51
C ALA A 113 -20.50 -9.23 -30.23
N PRO A 114 -21.59 -8.44 -30.34
CA PRO A 114 -22.24 -7.88 -29.17
C PRO A 114 -22.57 -9.00 -28.19
N VAL A 115 -22.16 -8.84 -26.94
CA VAL A 115 -22.64 -9.68 -25.84
C VAL A 115 -24.12 -9.33 -25.63
N SER A 116 -24.98 -10.25 -26.04
CA SER A 116 -26.43 -10.21 -25.78
C SER A 116 -26.73 -10.37 -24.30
#